data_AF-A0A7W1SVI2-F1
#
_entry.id   AF-A0A7W1SVI2-F1
#
_cell.length_a   1.000
_cell.length_b   1.000
_cell.length_c   1.000
_cell.angle_alpha   90.00
_cell.angle_beta   90.00
_cell.angle_gamma   90.00
#
_symmetry.space_group_name_H-M   'P 1'
#
loop_
_entity.id
_entity.type
_entity.pdbx_description
1 polymer ?
#
loop_
_entity_poly.entity_id
_entity_poly.type
_entity_poly.pdbx_seq_one_letter_code
_entity_poly.pdbx_strand_id
1 'polypeptide(L)'
;MTGTFDELVQRAAQARRDHRHEDARRELVEAVALGRDSGEARELAAALAALGQIERDLHHLDEARRHYEEAVSLYRSAGDAPRLAHTVRHLGDILRHLHDKVTGESCYQEALAIYRNDKRLPR
;
A
#
# COMPACT_ATOMS: atom_id res chain seq x y z
N MET A 1 -3.09 13.89 -22.36
CA MET A 1 -3.58 12.51 -22.42
C MET A 1 -3.21 11.88 -21.10
N THR A 2 -4.18 11.76 -20.20
CA THR A 2 -4.07 10.96 -18.97
C THR A 2 -3.90 9.50 -19.37
N GLY A 3 -2.91 8.83 -18.78
CA GLY A 3 -2.73 7.38 -18.99
C GLY A 3 -3.88 6.61 -18.34
N THR A 4 -4.13 5.39 -18.79
CA THR A 4 -5.03 4.49 -18.06
C THR A 4 -4.45 4.16 -16.67
N PHE A 5 -5.31 3.79 -15.71
CA PHE A 5 -4.88 3.44 -14.35
C PHE A 5 -3.73 2.42 -14.36
N ASP A 6 -3.87 1.36 -15.16
CA ASP A 6 -2.86 0.31 -15.28
C ASP A 6 -1.53 0.84 -15.83
N GLU A 7 -1.55 1.70 -16.84
CA GLU A 7 -0.34 2.31 -17.39
C GLU A 7 0.41 3.15 -16.36
N LEU A 8 -0.31 3.94 -15.56
CA LEU A 8 0.27 4.74 -14.48
C LEU A 8 0.94 3.84 -13.43
N VAL A 9 0.25 2.77 -13.01
CA VAL A 9 0.80 1.81 -12.03
C VAL A 9 2.03 1.09 -12.59
N GLN A 10 2.03 0.69 -13.87
CA GLN A 10 3.19 0.06 -14.50
C GLN A 10 4.39 1.01 -14.63
N ARG A 11 4.14 2.26 -15.05
CA ARG A 11 5.18 3.29 -15.11
C ARG A 11 5.76 3.60 -13.74
N ALA A 12 4.91 3.67 -12.71
CA ALA A 12 5.35 3.84 -11.34
C ALA A 12 6.22 2.68 -10.86
N ALA A 13 5.80 1.44 -11.13
CA ALA A 13 6.57 0.25 -10.77
C ALA A 13 7.93 0.23 -11.47
N GLN A 14 7.99 0.62 -12.74
CA GLN A 14 9.26 0.74 -13.47
C GLN A 14 10.14 1.87 -12.90
N ALA A 15 9.58 3.06 -12.71
CA ALA A 15 10.31 4.19 -12.13
C ALA A 15 10.89 3.85 -10.75
N ARG A 16 10.13 3.12 -9.92
CA ARG A 16 10.63 2.63 -8.62
C ARG A 16 11.80 1.66 -8.77
N ARG A 17 11.74 0.72 -9.72
CA ARG A 17 12.86 -0.19 -10.02
C ARG A 17 14.10 0.56 -10.48
N ASP A 18 13.91 1.66 -11.20
CA ASP A 18 14.98 2.55 -11.66
C ASP A 18 15.45 3.53 -10.56
N HIS A 19 14.99 3.40 -9.32
CA HIS A 19 15.24 4.34 -8.21
C HIS A 19 14.77 5.78 -8.45
N ARG A 20 13.90 6.00 -9.44
CA ARG A 20 13.25 7.29 -9.72
C ARG A 20 11.99 7.42 -8.88
N HIS A 21 12.17 7.53 -7.56
CA HIS A 21 11.08 7.52 -6.59
C HIS A 21 10.10 8.71 -6.77
N GLU A 22 10.60 9.89 -7.12
CA GLU A 22 9.74 11.06 -7.41
C GLU A 22 8.88 10.88 -8.66
N ASP A 23 9.41 10.22 -9.68
CA ASP A 23 8.63 9.87 -10.88
C ASP A 23 7.54 8.89 -10.50
N ALA A 24 7.89 7.81 -9.78
CA ALA A 24 6.93 6.82 -9.31
C ALA A 24 5.82 7.45 -8.45
N ARG A 25 6.18 8.41 -7.60
CA ARG A 25 5.25 9.17 -6.77
C ARG A 25 4.24 9.94 -7.62
N ARG A 26 4.70 10.67 -8.63
CA ARG A 26 3.83 11.44 -9.53
C ARG A 26 2.81 10.55 -10.24
N GLU A 27 3.27 9.45 -10.83
CA GLU A 27 2.38 8.50 -11.51
C GLU A 27 1.34 7.89 -10.56
N LEU A 28 1.73 7.55 -9.32
CA LEU A 28 0.83 6.96 -8.34
C LEU A 28 -0.17 7.96 -7.76
N VAL A 29 0.19 9.23 -7.63
CA VAL A 29 -0.77 10.28 -7.24
C VAL A 29 -1.88 10.39 -8.28
N GLU A 30 -1.53 10.34 -9.57
CA GLU A 30 -2.52 10.33 -10.66
C GLU A 30 -3.37 9.05 -10.63
N ALA A 31 -2.75 7.88 -10.41
CA ALA A 31 -3.49 6.61 -10.29
C ALA A 31 -4.46 6.60 -9.11
N VAL A 32 -4.07 7.16 -7.95
CA VAL A 32 -4.96 7.32 -6.78
C VAL A 32 -6.13 8.24 -7.12
N ALA A 33 -5.91 9.34 -7.84
CA ALA A 33 -6.98 10.23 -8.28
C ALA A 33 -7.98 9.49 -9.18
N LEU A 34 -7.50 8.76 -10.19
CA LEU A 34 -8.35 7.95 -11.06
C LEU A 34 -9.12 6.87 -10.30
N GLY A 35 -8.48 6.19 -9.35
CA GLY A 35 -9.13 5.16 -8.52
C GLY A 35 -10.20 5.73 -7.58
N ARG A 36 -10.05 6.99 -7.13
CA ARG A 36 -11.09 7.70 -6.38
C ARG A 36 -12.27 8.07 -7.27
N ASP A 37 -12.01 8.48 -8.49
CA ASP A 37 -13.05 8.89 -9.45
C ASP A 37 -13.82 7.68 -10.01
N SER A 38 -13.16 6.54 -10.22
CA SER A 38 -13.80 5.31 -10.74
C SER A 38 -14.68 4.62 -9.71
N GLY A 39 -14.42 4.81 -8.41
CA GLY A 39 -15.10 4.11 -7.32
C GLY A 39 -14.65 2.66 -7.12
N GLU A 40 -13.64 2.19 -7.87
CA GLU A 40 -13.11 0.84 -7.76
C GLU A 40 -12.19 0.70 -6.53
N ALA A 41 -12.80 0.32 -5.40
CA ALA A 41 -12.12 0.26 -4.10
C ALA A 41 -10.84 -0.59 -4.10
N ARG A 42 -10.77 -1.66 -4.92
CA ARG A 42 -9.57 -2.52 -5.01
C ARG A 42 -8.42 -1.85 -5.75
N GLU A 43 -8.71 -1.12 -6.83
CA GLU A 43 -7.72 -0.36 -7.59
C GLU A 43 -7.18 0.78 -6.74
N LEU A 44 -8.07 1.54 -6.10
CA LEU A 44 -7.69 2.59 -5.17
C LEU A 44 -6.79 2.07 -4.05
N ALA A 45 -7.16 0.95 -3.41
CA ALA A 45 -6.34 0.32 -2.38
C ALA A 45 -4.95 -0.09 -2.87
N ALA A 46 -4.85 -0.61 -4.11
CA ALA A 46 -3.58 -0.99 -4.71
C ALA A 46 -2.68 0.22 -5.00
N ALA A 47 -3.25 1.28 -5.56
CA ALA A 47 -2.52 2.51 -5.81
C ALA A 47 -2.06 3.18 -4.51
N LEU A 48 -2.91 3.22 -3.48
CA LEU A 48 -2.56 3.74 -2.15
C LEU A 48 -1.45 2.93 -1.48
N ALA A 49 -1.51 1.59 -1.52
CA ALA A 49 -0.46 0.75 -0.96
C ALA A 49 0.88 0.95 -1.71
N ALA A 50 0.83 1.08 -3.03
CA ALA A 50 2.02 1.39 -3.83
C ALA A 50 2.55 2.80 -3.53
N LEU A 51 1.69 3.79 -3.35
CA LEU A 51 2.10 5.16 -3.00
C LEU A 51 2.72 5.20 -1.61
N GLY A 52 2.11 4.53 -0.62
CA GLY A 52 2.70 4.41 0.73
C GLY A 52 4.07 3.75 0.71
N GLN A 53 4.30 2.81 -0.22
CA GLN A 53 5.60 2.21 -0.42
C GLN A 53 6.63 3.20 -1.01
N ILE A 54 6.23 4.05 -1.95
CA ILE A 54 7.09 5.10 -2.49
C ILE A 54 7.39 6.17 -1.45
N GLU A 55 6.40 6.63 -0.69
CA GLU A 55 6.61 7.61 0.38
C GLU A 55 7.56 7.06 1.46
N ARG A 56 7.49 5.76 1.75
CA ARG A 56 8.49 5.10 2.61
C ARG A 56 9.89 5.16 2.01
N ASP A 57 10.02 4.82 0.72
CA ASP A 57 11.31 4.82 0.03
C ASP A 57 11.91 6.25 -0.05
N LEU A 58 11.06 7.29 0.00
CA LEU A 58 11.42 8.71 0.11
C LEU A 58 11.59 9.23 1.55
N HIS A 59 11.43 8.38 2.57
CA HIS A 59 11.44 8.74 3.99
C HIS A 59 10.31 9.69 4.47
N HIS A 60 9.22 9.80 3.72
CA HIS A 60 8.00 10.50 4.11
C HIS A 60 7.09 9.57 4.92
N LEU A 61 7.48 9.29 6.17
CA LEU A 61 6.87 8.24 6.98
C LEU A 61 5.41 8.52 7.38
N ASP A 62 5.06 9.79 7.63
CA ASP A 62 3.68 10.17 7.97
C ASP A 62 2.73 10.07 6.77
N GLU A 63 3.17 10.45 5.57
CA GLU A 63 2.47 10.23 4.31
C GLU A 63 2.29 8.73 4.07
N ALA A 64 3.36 7.96 4.20
CA ALA A 64 3.32 6.50 4.05
C ALA A 64 2.29 5.87 5.00
N ARG A 65 2.29 6.28 6.28
CA ARG A 65 1.30 5.81 7.27
C ARG A 65 -0.13 6.05 6.76
N ARG A 66 -0.45 7.28 6.38
CA ARG A 66 -1.80 7.66 5.93
C ARG A 66 -2.27 6.83 4.73
N HIS A 67 -1.39 6.66 3.73
CA HIS A 67 -1.73 5.87 2.55
C HIS A 67 -1.94 4.38 2.87
N TYR A 68 -1.10 3.81 3.74
CA TYR A 68 -1.30 2.44 4.19
C TYR A 68 -2.57 2.26 5.02
N GLU A 69 -2.91 3.18 5.93
CA GLU A 69 -4.14 3.12 6.72
C GLU A 69 -5.41 3.14 5.85
N GLU A 70 -5.43 3.99 4.82
CA GLU A 70 -6.52 4.06 3.84
C GLU A 70 -6.61 2.74 3.03
N ALA A 71 -5.47 2.25 2.52
CA ALA A 71 -5.41 0.97 1.79
C ALA A 71 -5.86 -0.23 2.65
N VAL A 72 -5.47 -0.27 3.93
CA VAL A 72 -5.89 -1.30 4.89
C VAL A 72 -7.41 -1.29 5.06
N SER A 73 -8.01 -0.11 5.21
CA SER A 73 -9.46 0.04 5.38
C SER A 73 -10.22 -0.47 4.16
N LEU A 74 -9.73 -0.16 2.96
CA LEU A 74 -10.31 -0.60 1.70
C LEU A 74 -10.15 -2.11 1.49
N TYR A 75 -8.95 -2.67 1.69
CA TYR A 75 -8.75 -4.12 1.54
C TYR A 75 -9.54 -4.94 2.56
N ARG A 76 -9.67 -4.44 3.79
CA ARG A 76 -10.50 -5.07 4.82
C ARG A 76 -11.97 -5.09 4.40
N SER A 77 -12.48 -3.98 3.86
CA SER A 77 -13.86 -3.88 3.37
C SER A 77 -14.10 -4.76 2.13
N ALA A 78 -13.09 -4.91 1.28
CA ALA A 78 -13.15 -5.74 0.06
C ALA A 78 -12.94 -7.25 0.32
N GLY A 79 -12.60 -7.65 1.54
CA GLY A 79 -12.30 -9.05 1.91
C GLY A 79 -11.03 -9.61 1.26
N ASP A 80 -10.12 -8.76 0.79
CA ASP A 80 -8.87 -9.20 0.15
C ASP A 80 -7.80 -9.51 1.21
N ALA A 81 -7.92 -10.69 1.84
CA ALA A 81 -7.06 -11.10 2.94
C ALA A 81 -5.55 -11.08 2.60
N PRO A 82 -5.08 -11.60 1.44
CA PRO A 82 -3.66 -11.55 1.10
C PRO A 82 -3.12 -10.12 1.00
N ARG A 83 -3.84 -9.22 0.30
CA ARG A 83 -3.40 -7.83 0.16
C ARG A 83 -3.53 -7.06 1.47
N LEU A 84 -4.54 -7.35 2.28
CA LEU A 84 -4.68 -6.80 3.62
C LEU A 84 -3.46 -7.16 4.47
N ALA A 85 -3.09 -8.44 4.56
CA ALA A 85 -1.95 -8.89 5.36
C ALA A 85 -0.64 -8.24 4.91
N HIS A 86 -0.44 -8.08 3.60
CA HIS A 86 0.72 -7.41 3.04
C HIS A 86 0.78 -5.93 3.43
N THR A 87 -0.34 -5.23 3.31
CA THR A 87 -0.47 -3.80 3.59
C THR A 87 -0.35 -3.52 5.08
N VAL A 88 -0.98 -4.33 5.94
CA VAL A 88 -0.87 -4.21 7.42
C VAL A 88 0.56 -4.46 7.88
N ARG A 89 1.27 -5.44 7.31
CA ARG A 89 2.69 -5.67 7.62
C ARG A 89 3.52 -4.41 7.34
N HIS A 90 3.30 -3.76 6.20
CA HIS A 90 4.00 -2.53 5.85
C HIS A 90 3.64 -1.35 6.75
N LEU A 91 2.37 -1.22 7.16
CA LEU A 91 1.97 -0.25 8.17
C LEU A 91 2.71 -0.50 9.49
N GLY A 92 2.88 -1.76 9.88
CA GLY A 92 3.71 -2.15 11.03
C GLY A 92 5.17 -1.73 10.89
N ASP A 93 5.75 -1.81 9.68
CA ASP A 93 7.10 -1.29 9.40
C ASP A 93 7.15 0.22 9.66
N ILE A 94 6.18 0.97 9.14
CA ILE A 94 6.12 2.44 9.28
C ILE A 94 5.95 2.87 10.73
N LEU A 95 5.02 2.27 11.46
CA LEU A 95 4.75 2.61 12.86
C LEU A 95 5.98 2.38 13.75
N ARG A 96 6.74 1.32 13.50
CA ARG A 96 8.01 1.09 14.21
C ARG A 96 9.05 2.17 13.91
N HIS A 97 9.16 2.63 12.66
CA HIS A 97 10.06 3.74 12.30
C HIS A 97 9.63 5.05 12.97
N LEU A 98 8.32 5.27 13.12
CA LEU A 98 7.74 6.39 13.87
C LEU A 98 7.77 6.21 15.40
N HIS A 99 8.51 5.23 15.92
CA HIS A 99 8.62 4.89 17.34
C HIS A 99 7.34 4.40 18.03
N ASP A 100 6.23 4.20 17.31
CA ASP A 100 5.04 3.52 17.81
C ASP A 100 5.18 1.99 17.69
N LYS A 101 5.99 1.44 18.59
CA LYS A 101 6.29 0.01 18.62
C LYS A 101 5.08 -0.85 18.99
N VAL A 102 4.15 -0.33 19.79
CA VAL A 102 3.00 -1.08 20.30
C VAL A 102 1.97 -1.30 19.19
N THR A 103 1.61 -0.24 18.48
CA THR A 103 0.69 -0.35 17.35
C THR A 103 1.36 -1.10 16.19
N GLY A 104 2.68 -0.89 15.98
CA GLY A 104 3.44 -1.65 15.00
C GLY A 104 3.44 -3.16 15.26
N GLU A 105 3.63 -3.59 16.51
CA GLU A 105 3.55 -5.00 16.91
C GLU A 105 2.16 -5.60 16.66
N SER A 106 1.11 -4.86 17.01
CA SER A 106 -0.28 -5.26 16.73
C SER A 106 -0.51 -5.50 15.22
N CYS A 107 0.06 -4.66 14.36
CA CYS A 107 -0.02 -4.83 12.91
C CYS A 107 0.67 -6.14 12.45
N TYR A 108 1.86 -6.46 12.95
CA TYR A 108 2.51 -7.72 12.58
C TYR A 108 1.71 -8.94 13.04
N GLN A 109 1.14 -8.88 14.24
CA GLN A 109 0.30 -9.96 14.77
C GLN A 109 -0.95 -10.17 13.92
N GLU A 110 -1.61 -9.10 13.49
CA GLU A 110 -2.73 -9.17 12.55
C GLU A 110 -2.29 -9.80 11.21
N ALA A 111 -1.22 -9.29 10.60
CA ALA A 111 -0.72 -9.82 9.33
C ALA A 111 -0.37 -11.32 9.42
N LEU A 112 0.33 -11.73 10.50
CA LEU A 112 0.67 -13.13 10.76
C LEU A 112 -0.58 -14.00 10.95
N ALA A 113 -1.59 -13.52 11.66
CA ALA A 113 -2.85 -14.24 11.84
C ALA A 113 -3.56 -14.47 10.50
N ILE A 114 -3.57 -13.47 9.63
CA ILE A 114 -4.15 -13.60 8.28
C ILE A 114 -3.36 -14.61 7.44
N TYR A 115 -2.03 -14.51 7.40
CA TYR A 115 -1.20 -15.46 6.64
C TYR A 115 -1.36 -16.90 7.12
N ARG A 116 -1.42 -17.12 8.44
CA ARG A 116 -1.63 -18.47 9.02
C ARG A 116 -3.00 -19.06 8.70
N ASN A 117 -4.01 -18.21 8.59
CA ASN A 117 -5.36 -18.64 8.23
C ASN A 117 -5.55 -18.80 6.72
N ASP A 118 -4.62 -18.32 5.88
CA ASP A 118 -4.67 -18.54 4.44
C ASP A 118 -4.27 -19.99 4.11
N LYS A 119 -5.27 -20.81 3.79
CA LYS A 119 -5.12 -22.23 3.44
C LYS A 119 -4.32 -22.46 2.15
N ARG A 120 -3.97 -21.41 1.40
CA ARG A 120 -3.17 -21.47 0.17
C ARG A 120 -1.66 -21.37 0.42
N LEU A 121 -1.24 -21.02 1.64
CA LEU A 121 0.18 -20.97 2.02
C LEU A 121 0.60 -22.31 2.66
N PRO A 122 1.78 -22.85 2.34
CA PRO A 122 2.28 -24.07 2.98
C PRO A 122 2.42 -23.84 4.50
N ARG A 123 1.96 -24.82 5.28
CA ARG A 123 1.99 -24.80 6.75
C ARG A 123 3.36 -25.20 7.30
#